data_AF-A0A4R8ZVX7-F1
#
_entry.id   AF-A0A4R8ZVX7-F1
#
_cell.length_a   1.000
_cell.length_b   1.000
_cell.length_c   1.000
_cell.angle_alpha   90.00
_cell.angle_beta   90.00
_cell.angle_gamma   90.00
#
_symmetry.space_group_name_H-M   'P 1'
#
loop_
_entity.id
_entity.type
_entity.pdbx_description
1 polymer ?
#
loop_
_entity_poly.entity_id
_entity_poly.type
_entity_poly.pdbx_seq_one_letter_code
_entity_poly.pdbx_strand_id
1 'polypeptide(L)'
;MTNTIEQVIAYARAHPTRGGGTWHNWCESFVYRAGGFSQSFSTATLAGNAAGWLNPSPLSAPRGAIHYWGNGPGHVAFELGGGLMLMASDGATSLWGTALGTATLAEYSKRKPSMRYRGWSLRHGTQTLAASAAPAATHSAPIPTRKKKSMYLAWDTNGTGYLVTDQGWFGLPSMQYYDLFKRLLNSTADAPQTFNKLETDMMNNVLRGLSLNNNTQAAAPTIDAGAIAKVVAEAVRSQIGDVNVTIDEAAIAKAVNDDAAARLAS
;
A
#
# COMPACT_ATOMS: atom_id res chain seq x y z
N MET A 1 -1.57 14.62 9.80
CA MET A 1 -1.13 13.49 8.95
C MET A 1 -2.12 12.36 9.16
N THR A 2 -2.41 11.57 8.13
CA THR A 2 -3.23 10.36 8.27
C THR A 2 -2.43 9.28 9.01
N ASN A 3 -3.13 8.33 9.61
CA ASN A 3 -2.52 7.21 10.33
C ASN A 3 -2.04 6.13 9.36
N THR A 4 -1.10 5.32 9.83
CA THR A 4 -0.71 4.04 9.22
C THR A 4 -1.72 2.93 9.57
N ILE A 5 -1.69 1.81 8.85
CA ILE A 5 -2.54 0.66 9.18
C ILE A 5 -2.26 0.08 10.57
N GLU A 6 -1.01 0.18 11.06
CA GLU A 6 -0.68 -0.26 12.41
C GLU A 6 -1.24 0.68 13.47
N GLN A 7 -1.21 1.99 13.22
CA GLN A 7 -1.86 2.96 14.09
C GLN A 7 -3.39 2.82 14.08
N VAL A 8 -3.99 2.44 12.95
CA VAL A 8 -5.43 2.08 12.87
C VAL A 8 -5.75 0.90 13.78
N ILE A 9 -4.95 -0.18 13.74
CA ILE A 9 -5.13 -1.35 14.60
C ILE A 9 -4.94 -0.97 16.08
N ALA A 10 -3.90 -0.20 16.40
CA ALA A 10 -3.67 0.29 17.75
C ALA A 10 -4.83 1.14 18.26
N TYR A 11 -5.35 2.04 17.41
CA TYR A 11 -6.52 2.85 17.73
C TYR A 11 -7.74 1.96 18.03
N ALA A 12 -8.01 0.95 17.20
CA ALA A 12 -9.14 0.04 17.39
C ALA A 12 -9.05 -0.72 18.72
N ARG A 13 -7.85 -1.18 19.09
CA ARG A 13 -7.61 -1.86 20.39
C ARG A 13 -7.76 -0.92 21.58
N ALA A 14 -7.33 0.33 21.44
CA ALA A 14 -7.45 1.35 22.49
C ALA A 14 -8.90 1.86 22.66
N HIS A 15 -9.75 1.69 21.64
CA HIS A 15 -11.13 2.17 21.64
C HIS A 15 -12.14 1.03 21.38
N PRO A 16 -12.21 0.02 22.27
CA PRO A 16 -13.12 -1.12 22.11
C PRO A 16 -14.60 -0.69 22.13
N THR A 17 -14.90 0.51 22.62
CA THR A 17 -16.23 1.14 22.62
C THR A 17 -16.14 2.55 22.04
N ARG A 18 -17.26 3.06 21.53
CA ARG A 18 -17.38 4.44 21.05
C ARG A 18 -17.76 5.34 22.22
N GLY A 19 -16.77 5.81 22.97
CA GLY A 19 -17.01 6.66 24.15
C GLY A 19 -17.90 5.99 25.20
N GLY A 20 -17.65 4.71 25.48
CA GLY A 20 -18.47 3.88 26.37
C GLY A 20 -19.67 3.19 25.69
N GLY A 21 -20.04 3.60 24.47
CA GLY A 21 -21.14 3.01 23.70
C GLY A 21 -20.72 2.00 22.62
N THR A 22 -21.70 1.53 21.84
CA THR A 22 -21.46 0.62 20.71
C THR A 22 -20.88 1.31 19.48
N TRP A 23 -20.02 0.59 18.74
CA TRP A 23 -19.57 0.98 17.40
C TRP A 23 -20.56 0.61 16.28
N HIS A 24 -21.65 -0.09 16.61
CA HIS A 24 -22.68 -0.46 15.63
C HIS A 24 -23.23 0.77 14.90
N ASN A 25 -23.34 0.69 13.57
CA ASN A 25 -23.71 1.80 12.67
C ASN A 25 -22.76 3.02 12.65
N TRP A 26 -21.59 2.94 13.28
CA TRP A 26 -20.58 4.00 13.30
C TRP A 26 -19.35 3.67 12.43
N CYS A 27 -19.53 2.87 11.38
CA CYS A 27 -18.43 2.40 10.53
C CYS A 27 -17.63 3.54 9.87
N GLU A 28 -18.30 4.55 9.33
CA GLU A 28 -17.62 5.74 8.81
C GLU A 28 -16.86 6.46 9.92
N SER A 29 -17.53 6.72 11.05
CA SER A 29 -16.93 7.45 12.16
C SER A 29 -15.70 6.73 12.72
N PHE A 30 -15.70 5.39 12.70
CA PHE A 30 -14.54 4.58 13.04
C PHE A 30 -13.40 4.79 12.04
N VAL A 31 -13.67 4.64 10.74
CA VAL A 31 -12.66 4.80 9.68
C VAL A 31 -12.07 6.20 9.68
N TYR A 32 -12.90 7.23 9.78
CA TYR A 32 -12.49 8.63 9.92
C TYR A 32 -11.50 8.82 11.08
N ARG A 33 -11.86 8.38 12.29
CA ARG A 33 -11.06 8.60 13.50
C ARG A 33 -9.80 7.73 13.52
N ALA A 34 -9.95 6.44 13.24
CA ALA A 34 -8.85 5.49 13.28
C ALA A 34 -7.83 5.75 12.17
N GLY A 35 -8.29 6.19 10.99
CA GLY A 35 -7.43 6.56 9.87
C GLY A 35 -6.80 7.95 9.98
N GLY A 36 -7.21 8.78 10.96
CA GLY A 36 -6.71 10.16 11.10
C GLY A 36 -7.02 11.04 9.89
N PHE A 37 -8.13 10.76 9.21
CA PHE A 37 -8.57 11.53 8.05
C PHE A 37 -9.05 12.91 8.50
N SER A 38 -8.91 13.93 7.66
CA SER A 38 -9.37 15.30 7.95
C SER A 38 -10.83 15.54 7.58
N GLN A 39 -11.42 14.63 6.81
CA GLN A 39 -12.82 14.70 6.40
C GLN A 39 -13.59 13.48 6.89
N SER A 40 -14.70 13.74 7.58
CA SER A 40 -15.74 12.74 7.86
C SER A 40 -16.87 12.90 6.85
N PHE A 41 -17.50 11.78 6.51
CA PHE A 41 -18.69 11.70 5.69
C PHE A 41 -19.87 11.25 6.53
N SER A 42 -21.08 11.69 6.20
CA SER A 42 -22.28 11.26 6.93
C SER A 42 -22.61 9.77 6.72
N THR A 43 -22.09 9.15 5.65
CA THR A 43 -22.30 7.73 5.35
C THR A 43 -21.08 7.11 4.65
N ALA A 44 -20.94 5.79 4.79
CA ALA A 44 -19.91 5.03 4.08
C ALA A 44 -20.14 5.04 2.55
N THR A 45 -21.40 5.09 2.10
CA THR A 45 -21.74 5.26 0.68
C THR A 45 -21.14 6.55 0.12
N LEU A 46 -21.25 7.67 0.84
CA LEU A 46 -20.70 8.95 0.42
C LEU A 46 -19.16 8.95 0.46
N ALA A 47 -18.55 8.37 1.50
CA ALA A 47 -17.10 8.20 1.55
C ALA A 47 -16.59 7.39 0.34
N GLY A 48 -17.27 6.31 -0.03
CA GLY A 48 -16.93 5.49 -1.19
C GLY A 48 -17.18 6.20 -2.53
N ASN A 49 -18.18 7.07 -2.64
CA ASN A 49 -18.38 7.90 -3.83
C ASN A 49 -17.23 8.91 -3.99
N ALA A 50 -16.82 9.53 -2.88
CA ALA A 50 -15.73 10.51 -2.87
C ALA A 50 -14.35 9.86 -3.08
N ALA A 51 -14.19 8.58 -2.74
CA ALA A 51 -12.98 7.80 -3.03
C ALA A 51 -12.70 7.62 -4.52
N GLY A 52 -13.70 7.85 -5.37
CA GLY A 52 -13.61 7.70 -6.83
C GLY A 52 -13.79 6.24 -7.25
N TRP A 53 -12.91 5.75 -8.12
CA TRP A 53 -12.99 4.37 -8.60
C TRP A 53 -12.74 3.37 -7.46
N LEU A 54 -13.56 2.32 -7.42
CA LEU A 54 -13.47 1.23 -6.46
C LEU A 54 -13.15 -0.05 -7.23
N ASN A 55 -12.07 -0.73 -6.84
CA ASN A 55 -11.68 -2.01 -7.43
C ASN A 55 -12.65 -3.11 -6.99
N PRO A 56 -13.34 -3.80 -7.92
CA PRO A 56 -14.36 -4.78 -7.55
C PRO A 56 -13.79 -6.11 -7.05
N SER A 57 -12.47 -6.33 -7.11
CA SER A 57 -11.83 -7.60 -6.75
C SER A 57 -11.39 -7.60 -5.28
N PRO A 58 -12.14 -8.18 -4.34
CA PRO A 58 -11.88 -8.01 -2.91
C PRO A 58 -10.57 -8.64 -2.43
N LEU A 59 -10.16 -9.77 -3.01
CA LEU A 59 -8.95 -10.49 -2.61
C LEU A 59 -7.66 -9.84 -3.09
N SER A 60 -7.74 -8.85 -3.99
CA SER A 60 -6.57 -8.09 -4.46
C SER A 60 -6.34 -6.81 -3.67
N ALA A 61 -7.14 -6.54 -2.64
CA ALA A 61 -6.96 -5.39 -1.78
C ALA A 61 -5.62 -5.49 -1.02
N PRO A 62 -4.71 -4.52 -1.16
CA PRO A 62 -3.50 -4.50 -0.35
C PRO A 62 -3.84 -4.15 1.10
N ARG A 63 -2.99 -4.59 2.05
CA ARG A 63 -3.07 -4.14 3.44
C ARG A 63 -3.09 -2.61 3.50
N GLY A 64 -4.04 -2.04 4.25
CA GLY A 64 -4.27 -0.61 4.32
C GLY A 64 -5.28 -0.07 3.28
N ALA A 65 -5.76 -0.89 2.35
CA ALA A 65 -6.91 -0.52 1.52
C ALA A 65 -8.19 -0.38 2.36
N ILE A 66 -9.18 0.28 1.79
CA ILE A 66 -10.47 0.55 2.40
C ILE A 66 -11.55 -0.09 1.53
N HIS A 67 -12.32 -0.99 2.13
CA HIS A 67 -13.41 -1.71 1.49
C HIS A 67 -14.72 -0.94 1.66
N TYR A 68 -15.53 -0.91 0.62
CA TYR A 68 -16.80 -0.20 0.58
C TYR A 68 -17.95 -1.13 0.17
N TRP A 69 -19.07 -1.00 0.87
CA TRP A 69 -20.35 -1.63 0.52
C TRP A 69 -21.42 -0.56 0.28
N GLY A 70 -22.39 -0.89 -0.55
CA GLY A 70 -23.48 -0.04 -0.99
C GLY A 70 -24.83 -0.70 -0.77
N ASN A 71 -25.71 0.06 -0.12
CA ASN A 71 -27.17 -0.02 -0.08
C ASN A 71 -27.57 0.87 1.11
N GLY A 72 -28.29 1.96 0.87
CA GLY A 72 -28.53 2.99 1.89
C GLY A 72 -27.22 3.61 2.42
N PRO A 73 -27.01 3.70 3.75
CA PRO A 73 -25.81 4.33 4.33
C PRO A 73 -24.50 3.55 4.06
N GLY A 74 -24.59 2.30 3.60
CA GLY A 74 -23.44 1.48 3.21
C GLY A 74 -22.60 0.99 4.40
N HIS A 75 -21.43 0.44 4.10
CA HIS A 75 -20.44 0.02 5.09
C HIS A 75 -19.02 0.32 4.60
N VAL A 76 -18.08 0.44 5.54
CA VAL A 76 -16.67 0.70 5.26
C VAL A 76 -15.76 -0.01 6.28
N ALA A 77 -14.64 -0.56 5.82
CA ALA A 77 -13.69 -1.31 6.64
C ALA A 77 -12.25 -1.19 6.12
N PHE A 78 -11.24 -1.39 6.97
CA PHE A 78 -9.83 -1.42 6.57
C PHE A 78 -9.37 -2.85 6.26
N GLU A 79 -8.60 -3.04 5.20
CA GLU A 79 -7.92 -4.29 4.87
C GLU A 79 -6.68 -4.49 5.76
N LEU A 80 -6.61 -5.62 6.46
CA LEU A 80 -5.47 -6.03 7.28
C LEU A 80 -4.52 -6.97 6.51
N GLY A 81 -4.78 -7.29 5.25
CA GLY A 81 -4.03 -8.26 4.47
C GLY A 81 -4.68 -9.64 4.51
N GLY A 82 -4.56 -10.38 3.40
CA GLY A 82 -5.15 -11.71 3.25
C GLY A 82 -6.68 -11.72 3.17
N GLY A 83 -7.33 -10.57 2.95
CA GLY A 83 -8.79 -10.43 2.88
C GLY A 83 -9.46 -10.35 4.25
N LEU A 84 -8.68 -10.11 5.32
CA LEU A 84 -9.17 -9.89 6.67
C LEU A 84 -9.43 -8.41 6.88
N MET A 85 -10.67 -8.03 7.20
CA MET A 85 -11.04 -6.62 7.32
C MET A 85 -11.36 -6.23 8.76
N LEU A 86 -10.83 -5.09 9.19
CA LEU A 86 -11.15 -4.43 10.46
C LEU A 86 -12.32 -3.47 10.28
N MET A 87 -13.37 -3.68 11.05
CA MET A 87 -14.65 -3.00 10.86
C MET A 87 -15.35 -2.69 12.19
N ALA A 88 -16.07 -1.57 12.19
CA ALA A 88 -17.08 -1.25 13.19
C ALA A 88 -18.45 -1.73 12.68
N SER A 89 -18.81 -2.96 13.02
CA SER A 89 -20.07 -3.60 12.64
C SER A 89 -20.42 -4.75 13.59
N ASP A 90 -21.72 -5.03 13.73
CA ASP A 90 -22.22 -6.29 14.29
C ASP A 90 -22.07 -7.47 13.31
N GLY A 91 -21.64 -7.20 12.08
CA GLY A 91 -21.18 -8.20 11.12
C GLY A 91 -19.76 -8.74 11.39
N ALA A 92 -19.01 -8.15 12.33
CA ALA A 92 -17.70 -8.67 12.73
C ALA A 92 -17.83 -10.07 13.39
N THR A 93 -16.86 -10.96 13.14
CA THR A 93 -16.83 -12.32 13.68
C THR A 93 -15.83 -12.50 14.81
N SER A 94 -14.71 -11.77 14.78
CA SER A 94 -13.75 -11.71 15.89
C SER A 94 -13.79 -10.33 16.53
N LEU A 95 -14.43 -10.21 17.69
CA LEU A 95 -14.70 -8.94 18.36
C LEU A 95 -13.51 -8.49 19.21
N TRP A 96 -13.17 -7.21 19.09
CA TRP A 96 -12.22 -6.50 19.95
C TRP A 96 -12.94 -5.54 20.91
N GLY A 97 -14.27 -5.54 20.90
CA GLY A 97 -15.13 -4.68 21.70
C GLY A 97 -16.58 -4.75 21.23
N THR A 98 -17.36 -3.71 21.51
CA THR A 98 -18.79 -3.69 21.21
C THR A 98 -19.03 -3.29 19.75
N ALA A 99 -19.31 -4.28 18.90
CA ALA A 99 -19.49 -4.12 17.45
C ALA A 99 -18.26 -3.49 16.76
N LEU A 100 -17.06 -3.85 17.23
CA LEU A 100 -15.78 -3.54 16.63
C LEU A 100 -14.96 -4.83 16.59
N GLY A 101 -14.35 -5.12 15.45
CA GLY A 101 -13.59 -6.35 15.29
C GLY A 101 -13.24 -6.63 13.85
N THR A 102 -12.91 -7.88 13.56
CA THR A 102 -12.54 -8.32 12.22
C THR A 102 -13.53 -9.33 11.66
N ALA A 103 -13.61 -9.36 10.33
CA ALA A 103 -14.24 -10.41 9.55
C ALA A 103 -13.64 -10.44 8.14
N THR A 104 -13.60 -11.61 7.53
CA THR A 104 -13.38 -11.75 6.09
C THR A 104 -14.62 -11.30 5.31
N LEU A 105 -14.47 -11.10 3.99
CA LEU A 105 -15.62 -10.75 3.14
C LEU A 105 -16.69 -11.83 3.15
N ALA A 106 -16.30 -13.10 3.10
CA ALA A 106 -17.23 -14.22 3.12
C ALA A 106 -18.06 -14.24 4.41
N GLU A 107 -17.40 -14.05 5.56
CA GLU A 107 -18.08 -13.97 6.86
C GLU A 107 -19.02 -12.77 6.95
N TYR A 108 -18.56 -11.59 6.52
CA TYR A 108 -19.35 -10.37 6.55
C TYR A 108 -20.57 -10.47 5.63
N SER A 109 -20.39 -10.91 4.38
CA SER A 109 -21.48 -11.12 3.41
C SER A 109 -22.50 -12.14 3.89
N LYS A 110 -22.08 -13.19 4.62
CA LYS A 110 -23.00 -14.16 5.23
C LYS A 110 -23.85 -13.53 6.35
N ARG A 111 -23.26 -12.66 7.18
CA ARG A 111 -23.97 -11.98 8.28
C ARG A 111 -24.81 -10.79 7.81
N LYS A 112 -24.41 -10.15 6.73
CA LYS A 112 -25.03 -8.94 6.16
C LYS A 112 -25.35 -9.16 4.67
N PRO A 113 -26.26 -10.10 4.33
CA PRO A 113 -26.56 -10.45 2.94
C PRO A 113 -27.16 -9.30 2.13
N SER A 114 -27.74 -8.29 2.79
CA SER A 114 -28.27 -7.09 2.15
C SER A 114 -27.22 -6.02 1.80
N MET A 115 -25.98 -6.17 2.30
CA MET A 115 -24.89 -5.23 2.01
C MET A 115 -24.17 -5.65 0.73
N ARG A 116 -24.37 -4.90 -0.36
CA ARG A 116 -23.72 -5.20 -1.64
C ARG A 116 -22.30 -4.65 -1.65
N TYR A 117 -21.32 -5.52 -1.86
CA TYR A 117 -19.93 -5.09 -2.01
C TYR A 117 -19.77 -4.20 -3.25
N ARG A 118 -19.11 -3.04 -3.10
CA ARG A 118 -18.87 -2.08 -4.19
C ARG A 118 -17.43 -2.15 -4.70
N GLY A 119 -16.49 -2.55 -3.86
CA GLY A 119 -15.08 -2.61 -4.17
C GLY A 119 -14.21 -2.00 -3.07
N TRP A 120 -12.92 -1.89 -3.34
CA TRP A 120 -11.94 -1.27 -2.45
C TRP A 120 -11.19 -0.11 -3.11
N SER A 121 -10.65 0.80 -2.30
CA SER A 121 -9.76 1.87 -2.74
C SER A 121 -8.70 2.13 -1.67
N LEU A 122 -7.55 2.70 -2.04
CA LEU A 122 -6.59 3.22 -1.06
C LEU A 122 -7.09 4.53 -0.41
N ARG A 123 -8.16 5.12 -0.94
CA ARG A 123 -8.64 6.44 -0.57
C ARG A 123 -9.89 6.37 0.31
N HIS A 124 -9.90 7.17 1.37
CA HIS A 124 -11.08 7.65 2.07
C HIS A 124 -11.38 9.08 1.60
N GLY A 125 -12.36 9.25 0.72
CA GLY A 125 -12.52 10.52 0.01
C GLY A 125 -11.29 10.81 -0.86
N THR A 126 -10.60 11.92 -0.60
CA THR A 126 -9.39 12.28 -1.35
C THR A 126 -8.09 11.87 -0.66
N GLN A 127 -8.16 11.32 0.56
CA GLN A 127 -6.99 11.02 1.39
C GLN A 127 -6.69 9.53 1.42
N THR A 128 -5.42 9.16 1.52
CA THR A 128 -4.97 7.78 1.77
C THR A 128 -4.41 7.66 3.17
N LEU A 129 -4.38 6.44 3.72
CA LEU A 129 -3.58 6.17 4.91
C LEU A 129 -2.12 6.54 4.63
N ALA A 130 -1.40 6.96 5.68
CA ALA A 130 0.04 7.09 5.58
C ALA A 130 0.59 5.71 5.25
N ALA A 131 1.46 5.63 4.24
CA ALA A 131 2.31 4.47 4.11
C ALA A 131 3.04 4.37 5.45
N SER A 132 2.85 3.27 6.18
CA SER A 132 3.88 2.86 7.13
C SER A 132 5.17 2.98 6.34
N ALA A 133 6.22 3.57 6.92
CA ALA A 133 7.55 3.18 6.50
C ALA A 133 7.49 1.64 6.48
N ALA A 134 7.40 1.06 5.28
CA ALA A 134 7.71 -0.33 5.13
C ALA A 134 9.08 -0.44 5.80
N PRO A 135 9.39 -1.52 6.54
CA PRO A 135 10.80 -1.85 6.64
C PRO A 135 11.30 -1.76 5.20
N ALA A 136 12.26 -0.86 4.96
CA ALA A 136 12.94 -0.81 3.68
C ALA A 136 13.35 -2.25 3.44
N ALA A 137 12.68 -2.92 2.52
CA ALA A 137 13.05 -4.26 2.20
C ALA A 137 14.39 -4.09 1.52
N THR A 138 15.47 -4.25 2.29
CA THR A 138 16.79 -4.55 1.77
C THR A 138 16.68 -5.93 1.15
N HIS A 139 16.02 -6.01 0.01
CA HIS A 139 16.06 -7.15 -0.88
C HIS A 139 17.26 -6.91 -1.79
N SER A 140 18.40 -7.41 -1.35
CA SER A 140 19.55 -7.67 -2.22
C SER A 140 19.15 -8.79 -3.19
N ALA A 141 18.39 -8.45 -4.23
CA ALA A 141 18.31 -9.26 -5.43
C ALA A 141 19.40 -8.75 -6.39
N PRO A 142 20.17 -9.64 -7.03
CA PRO A 142 21.19 -9.21 -7.99
C PRO A 142 20.51 -8.50 -9.17
N ILE A 143 20.94 -7.26 -9.42
CA ILE A 143 20.53 -6.46 -10.58
C ILE A 143 21.06 -7.17 -11.84
N PRO A 144 20.20 -7.68 -12.75
CA PRO A 144 20.68 -8.35 -13.95
C PRO A 144 21.25 -7.32 -14.93
N THR A 145 22.56 -7.36 -15.12
CA THR A 145 23.25 -6.56 -16.13
C THR A 145 23.04 -7.17 -17.53
N ARG A 146 22.15 -6.54 -18.32
CA ARG A 146 21.87 -6.69 -19.78
C ARG A 146 20.72 -7.62 -20.20
N LYS A 147 19.58 -7.04 -20.63
CA LYS A 147 19.24 -6.73 -22.06
C LYS A 147 17.77 -6.26 -22.20
N LYS A 148 17.58 -5.04 -22.73
CA LYS A 148 16.51 -4.55 -23.65
C LYS A 148 15.00 -4.67 -23.34
N LYS A 149 14.53 -4.95 -22.13
CA LYS A 149 13.15 -4.57 -21.74
C LYS A 149 13.19 -3.99 -20.32
N SER A 150 12.76 -2.73 -20.16
CA SER A 150 12.68 -2.03 -18.86
C SER A 150 11.64 -2.62 -17.90
N MET A 151 11.23 -3.88 -18.11
CA MET A 151 10.18 -4.57 -17.37
C MET A 151 10.50 -6.07 -17.26
N TYR A 152 10.39 -6.66 -16.07
CA TYR A 152 10.52 -8.10 -15.82
C TYR A 152 9.51 -8.59 -14.76
N LEU A 153 9.35 -9.90 -14.63
CA LEU A 153 8.47 -10.50 -13.62
C LEU A 153 9.27 -11.07 -12.45
N ALA A 154 8.79 -10.82 -11.24
CA ALA A 154 9.34 -11.36 -10.00
C ALA A 154 8.25 -12.08 -9.18
N TRP A 155 8.66 -12.98 -8.29
CA TRP A 155 7.80 -13.65 -7.32
C TRP A 155 8.35 -13.44 -5.92
N ASP A 156 7.47 -13.23 -4.94
CA ASP A 156 7.86 -13.31 -3.54
C ASP A 156 7.73 -14.74 -2.99
N THR A 157 8.26 -14.94 -1.78
CA THR A 157 8.17 -16.20 -1.05
C THR A 157 6.75 -16.55 -0.60
N ASN A 158 5.81 -15.61 -0.73
CA ASN A 158 4.40 -15.78 -0.37
C ASN A 158 3.53 -16.14 -1.59
N GLY A 159 4.11 -16.28 -2.77
CA GLY A 159 3.39 -16.63 -3.99
C GLY A 159 2.68 -15.45 -4.65
N THR A 160 3.17 -14.22 -4.47
CA THR A 160 2.69 -13.01 -5.15
C THR A 160 3.60 -12.68 -6.34
N GLY A 161 2.99 -12.48 -7.52
CA GLY A 161 3.70 -12.05 -8.72
C GLY A 161 3.79 -10.53 -8.84
N TYR A 162 4.93 -10.03 -9.31
CA TYR A 162 5.20 -8.60 -9.50
C TYR A 162 5.68 -8.32 -10.93
N LEU A 163 5.25 -7.20 -11.49
CA LEU A 163 5.89 -6.55 -12.64
C LEU A 163 6.88 -5.53 -12.09
N VAL A 164 8.16 -5.76 -12.34
CA VAL A 164 9.23 -4.84 -11.95
C VAL A 164 9.62 -4.02 -13.17
N THR A 165 9.63 -2.70 -13.02
CA THR A 165 10.09 -1.78 -14.05
C THR A 165 11.23 -0.91 -13.50
N ASP A 166 11.81 -0.07 -14.36
CA ASP A 166 12.71 1.01 -13.97
C ASP A 166 12.08 2.01 -12.97
N GLN A 167 10.75 2.06 -12.91
CA GLN A 167 9.98 2.92 -12.02
C GLN A 167 9.57 2.24 -10.70
N GLY A 168 9.89 0.96 -10.50
CA GLY A 168 9.62 0.23 -9.25
C GLY A 168 8.88 -1.10 -9.44
N TRP A 169 8.33 -1.61 -8.34
CA TRP A 169 7.72 -2.95 -8.27
C TRP A 169 6.21 -2.83 -8.18
N PHE A 170 5.48 -3.51 -9.05
CA PHE A 170 4.03 -3.44 -9.16
C PHE A 170 3.42 -4.82 -8.95
N GLY A 171 2.68 -4.99 -7.85
CA GLY A 171 2.00 -6.25 -7.57
C GLY A 171 0.95 -6.57 -8.62
N LEU A 172 0.96 -7.80 -9.12
CA LEU A 172 0.02 -8.26 -10.14
C LEU A 172 -1.24 -8.84 -9.46
N PRO A 173 -2.44 -8.37 -9.83
CA PRO A 173 -3.68 -8.70 -9.11
C PRO A 173 -4.07 -10.18 -9.12
N SER A 174 -3.55 -10.96 -10.07
CA SER A 174 -3.83 -12.39 -10.16
C SER A 174 -2.80 -13.08 -11.08
N MET A 175 -2.81 -14.42 -11.06
CA MET A 175 -2.05 -15.23 -12.00
C MET A 175 -2.38 -14.91 -13.46
N GLN A 176 -3.61 -14.46 -13.78
CA GLN A 176 -3.96 -14.06 -15.14
C GLN A 176 -3.20 -12.81 -15.59
N TYR A 177 -3.00 -11.82 -14.70
CA TYR A 177 -2.15 -10.67 -15.00
C TYR A 177 -0.68 -11.10 -15.14
N TYR A 178 -0.23 -12.02 -14.28
CA TYR A 178 1.11 -12.59 -14.37
C TYR A 178 1.35 -13.29 -15.72
N ASP A 179 0.47 -14.19 -16.13
CA ASP A 179 0.57 -14.92 -17.39
C ASP A 179 0.45 -13.99 -18.61
N LEU A 180 -0.37 -12.95 -18.51
CA LEU A 180 -0.51 -11.90 -19.52
C LEU A 180 0.80 -11.13 -19.69
N PHE A 181 1.40 -10.62 -18.60
CA PHE A 181 2.68 -9.93 -18.67
C PHE A 181 3.82 -10.88 -19.05
N LYS A 182 3.75 -12.16 -18.67
CA LYS A 182 4.72 -13.19 -19.08
C LYS A 182 4.67 -13.40 -20.58
N ARG A 183 3.47 -13.49 -21.17
CA ARG A 183 3.26 -13.54 -22.62
C ARG A 183 3.77 -12.28 -23.30
N LEU A 184 3.48 -11.09 -22.76
CA LEU A 184 3.97 -9.82 -23.31
C LEU A 184 5.49 -9.72 -23.30
N LEU A 185 6.13 -10.08 -22.19
CA LEU A 185 7.58 -10.02 -22.04
C LEU A 185 8.31 -11.07 -22.88
N ASN A 186 7.71 -12.24 -23.07
CA ASN A 186 8.23 -13.30 -23.93
C ASN A 186 7.90 -13.10 -25.42
N SER A 187 7.02 -12.14 -25.76
CA SER A 187 6.72 -11.78 -27.15
C SER A 187 7.96 -11.19 -27.83
N THR A 188 8.28 -11.71 -29.02
CA THR A 188 9.37 -11.24 -29.89
C THR A 188 8.79 -10.77 -31.22
N ALA A 189 9.59 -10.02 -32.00
CA ALA A 189 9.17 -9.57 -33.34
C ALA A 189 8.82 -10.74 -34.28
N ASP A 190 9.43 -11.91 -34.06
CA ASP A 190 9.27 -13.11 -34.88
C ASP A 190 8.14 -14.04 -34.38
N ALA A 191 7.59 -13.78 -33.19
CA ALA A 191 6.48 -14.54 -32.59
C ALA A 191 5.49 -13.61 -31.89
N PRO A 192 4.78 -12.75 -32.65
CA PRO A 192 3.89 -11.75 -32.08
C PRO A 192 2.71 -12.41 -31.36
N GLN A 193 2.51 -12.05 -30.11
CA GLN A 193 1.32 -12.43 -29.35
C GLN A 193 0.14 -11.55 -29.73
N THR A 194 -0.99 -12.17 -30.11
CA THR A 194 -2.28 -11.49 -30.23
C THR A 194 -2.94 -11.42 -28.87
N PHE A 195 -3.37 -10.22 -28.50
CA PHE A 195 -4.12 -9.95 -27.28
C PHE A 195 -5.54 -9.58 -27.64
N ASN A 196 -6.52 -10.16 -26.94
CA ASN A 196 -7.91 -9.78 -27.11
C ASN A 196 -8.19 -8.43 -26.40
N LYS A 197 -9.38 -7.88 -26.61
CA LYS A 197 -9.76 -6.58 -26.04
C LYS A 197 -9.69 -6.56 -24.51
N LEU A 198 -10.12 -7.64 -23.85
CA LEU A 198 -10.07 -7.76 -22.39
C LEU A 198 -8.63 -7.76 -21.87
N GLU A 199 -7.74 -8.53 -22.51
CA GLU A 199 -6.30 -8.56 -22.18
C GLU A 199 -5.63 -7.19 -22.41
N THR A 200 -6.03 -6.48 -23.46
CA THR A 200 -5.54 -5.13 -23.77
C THR A 200 -6.01 -4.12 -22.72
N ASP A 201 -7.26 -4.20 -22.31
CA ASP A 201 -7.82 -3.35 -21.24
C ASP A 201 -7.14 -3.64 -19.88
N MET A 202 -6.85 -4.92 -19.58
CA MET A 202 -6.10 -5.33 -18.40
C MET A 202 -4.67 -4.75 -18.39
N MET A 203 -3.95 -4.82 -19.51
CA MET A 203 -2.61 -4.20 -19.64
C MET A 203 -2.68 -2.68 -19.47
N ASN A 204 -3.61 -2.02 -20.18
CA ASN A 204 -3.79 -0.58 -20.11
C ASN A 204 -4.13 -0.10 -18.70
N ASN A 205 -4.89 -0.88 -17.93
CA ASN A 205 -5.21 -0.55 -16.54
C ASN A 205 -3.99 -0.57 -15.63
N VAL A 206 -3.11 -1.57 -15.78
CA VAL A 206 -1.84 -1.63 -15.02
C VAL A 206 -0.91 -0.50 -15.45
N LEU A 207 -0.74 -0.27 -16.76
CA LEU A 207 0.12 0.77 -17.30
C LEU A 207 -0.37 2.20 -16.96
N ARG A 208 -1.69 2.44 -16.92
CA ARG A 208 -2.25 3.71 -16.42
C ARG A 208 -1.98 3.91 -14.93
N GLY A 209 -2.00 2.84 -14.14
CA GLY A 209 -1.54 2.86 -12.75
C GLY A 209 -0.08 3.33 -12.61
N LEU A 210 0.80 2.89 -13.51
CA LEU A 210 2.19 3.37 -13.60
C LEU A 210 2.24 4.87 -13.88
N SER A 211 1.46 5.34 -14.87
CA SER A 211 1.45 6.75 -15.28
C SER A 211 0.84 7.69 -14.24
N LEU A 212 -0.10 7.24 -13.41
CA LEU A 212 -0.73 8.07 -12.38
C LEU A 212 0.15 8.23 -11.14
N ASN A 213 0.96 7.23 -10.80
CA ASN A 213 1.96 7.35 -9.74
C ASN A 213 3.09 8.34 -10.10
N ASN A 214 3.35 8.57 -11.40
CA ASN A 214 4.33 9.55 -11.87
C ASN A 214 3.90 11.01 -11.64
N ASN A 215 2.60 11.32 -11.52
CA ASN A 215 2.14 12.68 -11.22
C ASN A 215 2.12 13.01 -9.72
N THR A 216 2.38 12.02 -8.87
CA THR A 216 2.59 12.19 -7.42
C THR A 216 3.96 11.65 -7.01
N GLN A 217 4.96 11.73 -7.90
CA GLN A 217 6.33 11.63 -7.46
C GLN A 217 6.59 12.87 -6.60
N ALA A 218 6.35 12.73 -5.29
CA ALA A 218 6.97 13.59 -4.30
C ALA A 218 8.45 13.65 -4.68
N ALA A 219 9.01 14.86 -4.73
CA ALA A 219 10.43 15.07 -4.91
C ALA A 219 11.20 13.98 -4.16
N ALA A 220 12.16 13.36 -4.84
CA ALA A 220 12.99 12.31 -4.27
C ALA A 220 13.31 12.69 -2.82
N PRO A 221 13.06 11.80 -1.83
CA PRO A 221 13.23 12.16 -0.43
C PRO A 221 14.60 12.78 -0.28
N THR A 222 14.65 14.05 0.10
CA THR A 222 15.90 14.76 0.29
C THR A 222 16.62 14.02 1.39
N ILE A 223 17.64 13.25 1.03
CA ILE A 223 18.46 12.55 1.99
C ILE A 223 19.20 13.64 2.75
N ASP A 224 18.90 13.79 4.04
CA ASP A 224 19.65 14.68 4.91
C ASP A 224 21.04 14.06 5.13
N ALA A 225 22.01 14.56 4.36
CA ALA A 225 23.39 14.12 4.44
C ALA A 225 24.00 14.30 5.84
N GLY A 226 23.51 15.25 6.63
CA GLY A 226 23.92 15.43 8.02
C GLY A 226 23.41 14.31 8.92
N ALA A 227 22.15 13.89 8.73
CA ALA A 227 21.58 12.76 9.46
C ALA A 227 22.31 11.44 9.15
N ILE A 228 22.67 11.20 7.88
CA ILE A 228 23.47 10.02 7.50
C ILE A 228 24.88 10.10 8.08
N ALA A 229 25.54 11.25 8.00
CA ALA A 229 26.89 11.41 8.54
C ALA A 229 26.96 11.08 10.03
N LYS A 230 25.94 11.49 10.79
CA LYS A 230 25.83 11.19 12.21
C LYS A 230 25.66 9.70 12.49
N VAL A 231 24.76 9.03 11.77
CA VAL A 231 24.53 7.57 11.91
C VAL A 231 25.79 6.78 11.54
N VAL A 232 26.48 7.18 10.48
CA VAL A 232 27.74 6.55 10.07
C VAL A 232 28.84 6.77 11.11
N ALA A 233 28.97 7.99 11.64
CA ALA A 233 29.94 8.28 12.70
C ALA A 233 29.65 7.50 13.98
N GLU A 234 28.39 7.37 14.38
CA GLU A 234 27.96 6.55 15.53
C GLU A 234 28.25 5.06 15.31
N ALA A 235 27.95 4.53 14.12
CA ALA A 235 28.25 3.14 13.77
C ALA A 235 29.76 2.86 13.77
N VAL A 236 30.57 3.76 13.20
CA VAL A 236 32.03 3.62 13.17
C VAL A 236 32.61 3.71 14.58
N ARG A 237 32.18 4.69 15.41
CA ARG A 237 32.58 4.78 16.84
C ARG A 237 32.26 3.49 17.59
N SER A 238 31.12 2.87 17.31
CA SER A 238 30.72 1.61 17.96
C SER A 238 31.64 0.43 17.60
N GLN A 239 32.27 0.45 16.42
CA GLN A 239 33.16 -0.61 15.95
C GLN A 239 34.62 -0.42 16.36
N ILE A 240 35.07 0.83 16.45
CA ILE A 240 36.47 1.13 16.80
C ILE A 240 36.69 1.26 18.31
N GLY A 241 35.63 1.42 19.12
CA GLY A 241 35.73 1.66 20.56
C GLY A 241 36.24 3.07 20.90
N ASP A 242 36.56 3.35 22.17
CA ASP A 242 37.12 4.63 22.64
C ASP A 242 38.60 4.81 22.24
N VAL A 243 38.90 4.61 20.96
CA VAL A 243 40.18 4.98 20.36
C VAL A 243 40.06 6.44 19.95
N ASN A 244 41.11 7.22 20.21
CA ASN A 244 41.15 8.67 20.01
C ASN A 244 41.22 9.04 18.50
N VAL A 245 40.20 8.63 17.75
CA VAL A 245 40.06 8.82 16.30
C VAL A 245 39.00 9.89 16.06
N THR A 246 39.39 10.96 15.39
CA THR A 246 38.45 12.01 14.98
C THR A 246 37.71 11.57 13.72
N ILE A 247 36.38 11.44 13.83
CA ILE A 247 35.51 11.21 12.68
C ILE A 247 34.98 12.56 12.20
N ASP A 248 35.34 12.93 10.97
CA ASP A 248 34.88 14.17 10.34
C ASP A 248 33.49 13.97 9.69
N GLU A 249 32.46 14.29 10.47
CA GLU A 249 31.06 14.20 10.02
C GLU A 249 30.78 15.13 8.82
N ALA A 250 31.51 16.24 8.66
CA ALA A 250 31.33 17.15 7.53
C ALA A 250 31.90 16.55 6.22
N ALA A 251 33.05 15.87 6.30
CA ALA A 251 33.60 15.15 5.16
C ALA A 251 32.69 13.99 4.70
N ILE A 252 32.06 13.29 5.65
CA ILE A 252 31.09 12.21 5.35
C ILE A 252 29.84 12.78 4.67
N ALA A 253 29.27 13.87 5.20
CA ALA A 253 28.11 14.52 4.61
C ALA A 253 28.40 15.01 3.17
N LYS A 254 29.60 15.56 2.94
CA LYS A 254 30.04 15.96 1.61
C LYS A 254 30.14 14.77 0.64
N ALA A 255 30.74 13.66 1.08
CA ALA A 255 30.86 12.46 0.25
C ALA A 255 29.50 11.85 -0.14
N VAL A 256 28.53 11.87 0.78
CA VAL A 256 27.14 11.44 0.51
C VAL A 256 26.48 12.34 -0.54
N ASN A 257 26.65 13.65 -0.43
CA ASN A 257 26.12 14.61 -1.42
C ASN A 257 26.79 14.45 -2.80
N ASP A 258 28.10 14.23 -2.84
CA ASP A 258 28.84 14.07 -4.09
C ASP A 258 28.44 12.77 -4.82
N ASP A 259 28.24 11.66 -4.09
CA ASP A 259 27.72 10.40 -4.67
C ASP A 259 26.27 10.56 -5.17
N ALA A 260 25.42 11.24 -4.41
CA ALA A 260 24.05 11.53 -4.84
C ALA A 260 24.02 12.38 -6.13
N ALA A 261 24.88 13.40 -6.22
CA ALA A 261 25.01 14.24 -7.41
C ALA A 261 25.55 13.45 -8.61
N ALA A 262 26.54 12.57 -8.40
CA ALA A 262 27.10 11.73 -9.46
C ALA A 262 26.08 10.76 -10.06
N ARG A 263 25.21 10.18 -9.22
CA ARG A 263 24.12 9.27 -9.67
C ARG A 263 23.00 9.96 -10.42
N LEU A 264 22.82 11.26 -10.22
CA LEU A 264 21.85 12.07 -10.98
C LEU A 264 22.40 12.52 -12.34
N ALA A 265 23.72 12.50 -12.52
CA ALA A 265 24.40 12.88 -13.76
C ALA A 265 24.67 11.70 -14.72
N SER A 266 24.41 10.46 -14.30
CA SER A 266 24.64 9.20 -15.03
C SER A 266 23.35 8.57 -15.55
#